data_AF-A0A7Z9ZGR0-F1
#
_entry.id   AF-A0A7Z9ZGR0-F1
#
_cell.length_a   1.000
_cell.length_b   1.000
_cell.length_c   1.000
_cell.angle_alpha   90.00
_cell.angle_beta   90.00
_cell.angle_gamma   90.00
#
_symmetry.space_group_name_H-M   'P 1'
#
loop_
_entity.id
_entity.type
_entity.pdbx_description
1 polymer ?
#
loop_
_entity_poly.entity_id
_entity_poly.type
_entity_poly.pdbx_seq_one_letter_code
_entity_poly.pdbx_strand_id
1 'polypeptide(L)'
;MAKSRGVTRLRWTVYWHCVSDNQNEKGSRHHGLRRQTQEMREKDVNMSFWEGETCEYCGGTIVEKRITLHRKVNGSYILIENIPAGVCTECGMRYYAANVLKTIEESTRGRRRATREALVPVYSL
;
A
#
# COMPACT_ATOMS: atom_id res chain seq x y z
N MET A 1 30.66 -33.76 14.38
CA MET A 1 30.66 -33.98 12.91
C MET A 1 29.39 -33.39 12.33
N ALA A 2 29.56 -32.51 11.35
CA ALA A 2 28.52 -31.74 10.69
C ALA A 2 27.70 -32.57 9.69
N LYS A 3 26.45 -32.16 9.44
CA LYS A 3 25.90 -32.01 8.08
C LYS A 3 24.60 -31.22 8.07
N SER A 4 24.78 -29.91 7.86
CA SER A 4 23.84 -28.99 7.25
C SER A 4 23.37 -29.46 5.87
N ARG A 5 22.06 -29.53 5.61
CA ARG A 5 21.42 -29.54 4.27
C ARG A 5 19.98 -29.08 4.47
N GLY A 6 19.40 -28.10 3.79
CA GLY A 6 19.81 -27.23 2.70
C GLY A 6 18.51 -26.53 2.27
N VAL A 7 18.41 -25.22 2.50
CA VAL A 7 17.23 -24.43 2.12
C VAL A 7 17.24 -24.29 0.60
N THR A 8 16.38 -25.06 -0.08
CA THR A 8 16.25 -24.99 -1.53
C THR A 8 15.51 -23.72 -1.92
N ARG A 9 16.30 -22.69 -2.24
CA ARG A 9 15.87 -21.40 -2.79
C ARG A 9 15.39 -21.61 -4.23
N LEU A 10 14.08 -21.78 -4.41
CA LEU A 10 13.50 -21.82 -5.76
C LEU A 10 13.32 -20.39 -6.29
N ARG A 11 14.22 -20.07 -7.22
CA ARG A 11 14.29 -18.90 -8.09
C ARG A 11 13.10 -18.94 -9.06
N TRP A 12 12.12 -18.07 -8.86
CA TRP A 12 11.03 -17.90 -9.81
C TRP A 12 11.42 -16.87 -10.86
N THR A 13 11.76 -17.39 -12.04
CA THR A 13 11.96 -16.62 -13.27
C THR A 13 10.59 -16.15 -13.78
N VAL A 14 10.60 -14.91 -14.26
CA VAL A 14 9.51 -14.07 -14.73
C VAL A 14 8.82 -14.65 -15.96
N TYR A 15 7.49 -14.46 -16.08
CA TYR A 15 6.92 -14.15 -17.39
C TYR A 15 5.84 -13.07 -17.28
N TRP A 16 5.97 -12.13 -18.20
CA TRP A 16 5.28 -10.85 -18.30
C TRP A 16 3.91 -11.00 -18.97
N HIS A 17 3.03 -10.02 -18.77
CA HIS A 17 2.56 -9.10 -19.82
C HIS A 17 1.93 -7.87 -19.16
N CYS A 18 2.48 -6.70 -19.44
CA CYS A 18 2.03 -5.38 -19.02
C CYS A 18 1.57 -4.67 -20.30
N VAL A 19 0.29 -4.34 -20.40
CA VAL A 19 -0.23 -3.55 -21.53
C VAL A 19 -0.02 -2.08 -21.19
N SER A 20 0.85 -1.45 -21.98
CA SER A 20 1.02 0.00 -22.05
C SER A 20 0.04 0.58 -23.05
N ASP A 21 -0.52 1.75 -22.71
CA ASP A 21 -0.74 2.93 -23.56
C ASP A 21 -2.08 3.60 -23.26
N ASN A 22 -2.00 4.83 -22.75
CA ASN A 22 -2.80 5.91 -23.32
C ASN A 22 -2.07 7.24 -23.13
N GLN A 23 -1.68 7.85 -24.26
CA GLN A 23 -1.08 9.18 -24.36
C GLN A 23 -2.17 10.18 -24.73
N ASN A 24 -2.37 11.20 -23.90
CA ASN A 24 -2.80 12.56 -24.25
C ASN A 24 -2.62 13.39 -22.94
N GLU A 25 -2.07 14.59 -22.87
CA GLU A 25 -2.42 15.82 -23.59
C GLU A 25 -1.26 16.85 -23.53
N LYS A 26 -1.32 17.80 -24.46
CA LYS A 26 -0.36 18.89 -24.70
C LYS A 26 -0.60 20.09 -23.75
N GLY A 27 0.45 20.89 -23.51
CA GLY A 27 0.31 22.30 -23.08
C GLY A 27 1.53 22.77 -22.28
N SER A 28 2.54 23.37 -22.91
CA SER A 28 2.71 24.81 -23.22
C SER A 28 3.61 25.51 -22.19
N ARG A 29 4.58 26.27 -22.72
CA ARG A 29 5.66 26.94 -21.98
C ARG A 29 5.16 28.23 -21.34
N HIS A 30 5.58 28.50 -20.12
CA HIS A 30 5.84 29.87 -19.69
C HIS A 30 7.16 29.95 -18.92
N HIS A 31 8.02 30.87 -19.40
CA HIS A 31 9.24 31.31 -18.74
C HIS A 31 8.91 32.26 -17.59
N GLY A 32 9.65 32.14 -16.48
CA GLY A 32 10.11 33.30 -15.74
C GLY A 32 9.80 33.35 -14.23
N LEU A 33 10.89 33.55 -13.48
CA LEU A 33 11.00 34.24 -12.18
C LEU A 33 10.90 33.42 -10.89
N ARG A 34 12.08 32.89 -10.54
CA ARG A 34 12.85 33.14 -9.30
C ARG A 34 12.08 33.70 -8.08
N ARG A 35 12.34 33.01 -6.96
CA ARG A 35 12.19 33.38 -5.53
C ARG A 35 10.82 33.14 -4.92
N GLN A 36 10.65 31.93 -4.38
CA GLN A 36 10.00 31.63 -3.08
C GLN A 36 9.92 30.09 -2.94
N THR A 37 11.03 29.40 -2.67
CA THR A 37 11.06 27.91 -2.56
C THR A 37 11.30 27.37 -1.15
N GLN A 38 11.32 28.24 -0.13
CA GLN A 38 11.66 27.83 1.23
C GLN A 38 10.55 28.01 2.27
N GLU A 39 9.54 28.87 2.08
CA GLU A 39 8.48 29.10 3.08
C GLU A 39 7.18 28.30 2.87
N MET A 40 7.01 27.64 1.73
CA MET A 40 5.80 26.86 1.41
C MET A 40 5.90 25.36 1.74
N ARG A 41 7.00 24.89 2.33
CA ARG A 41 7.29 23.46 2.46
C ARG A 41 7.01 22.84 3.84
N GLU A 42 6.70 23.67 4.84
CA GLU A 42 6.49 23.21 6.23
C GLU A 42 5.02 23.04 6.64
N LYS A 43 4.06 23.57 5.86
CA LYS A 43 2.62 23.47 6.18
C LYS A 43 1.93 22.20 5.67
N ASP A 44 2.60 21.42 4.83
CA ASP A 44 2.08 20.15 4.28
C ASP A 44 2.34 18.93 5.18
N VAL A 45 2.83 19.13 6.41
CA VAL A 45 3.26 18.03 7.30
C VAL A 45 2.10 17.45 8.12
N ASN A 46 0.93 18.12 8.17
CA ASN A 46 -0.11 17.76 9.13
C ASN A 46 -1.54 17.60 8.57
N MET A 47 -1.73 17.62 7.24
CA MET A 47 -3.04 17.30 6.67
C MET A 47 -3.11 15.82 6.32
N SER A 48 -4.14 15.13 6.82
CA SER A 48 -4.36 13.72 6.50
C SER A 48 -4.85 13.59 5.07
N PHE A 49 -4.45 12.53 4.35
CA PHE A 49 -4.77 12.39 2.92
C PHE A 49 -6.28 12.32 2.64
N TRP A 50 -7.08 11.99 3.67
CA TRP A 50 -8.53 11.77 3.58
C TRP A 50 -9.36 12.91 4.19
N GLU A 51 -8.73 14.03 4.55
CA GLU A 51 -9.41 15.14 5.19
C GLU A 51 -10.45 15.79 4.25
N GLY A 52 -11.69 15.89 4.72
CA GLY A 52 -12.81 16.43 3.94
C GLY A 52 -13.45 15.44 2.95
N GLU A 53 -12.90 14.24 2.79
CA GLU A 53 -13.45 13.21 1.91
C GLU A 53 -14.67 12.49 2.53
N THR A 54 -15.59 12.04 1.69
CA THR A 54 -16.83 11.35 2.09
C THR A 54 -16.95 9.97 1.45
N CYS A 55 -17.58 9.04 2.14
CA CYS A 55 -17.75 7.67 1.67
C CYS A 55 -18.69 7.58 0.47
N GLU A 56 -18.17 7.07 -0.65
CA GLU A 56 -18.94 6.82 -1.89
C GLU A 56 -20.13 5.88 -1.71
N TYR A 57 -20.16 5.06 -0.65
CA TYR A 57 -21.23 4.09 -0.39
C TYR A 57 -22.35 4.61 0.51
N CYS A 58 -22.06 5.52 1.45
CA CYS A 58 -23.03 5.94 2.47
C CYS A 58 -23.01 7.43 2.80
N GLY A 59 -22.10 8.21 2.20
CA GLY A 59 -21.92 9.64 2.48
C GLY A 59 -21.24 9.97 3.81
N GLY A 60 -20.94 8.96 4.65
CA GLY A 60 -20.30 9.16 5.95
C GLY A 60 -18.86 9.70 5.86
N THR A 61 -18.39 10.34 6.93
CA THR A 61 -17.04 10.91 7.01
C THR A 61 -15.96 9.84 6.95
N ILE A 62 -14.90 10.10 6.18
CA ILE A 62 -13.71 9.25 6.12
C ILE A 62 -12.64 9.83 7.05
N VAL A 63 -12.02 8.97 7.86
CA VAL A 63 -10.90 9.34 8.74
C VAL A 63 -9.67 8.49 8.45
N GLU A 64 -8.48 9.08 8.49
CA GLU A 64 -7.23 8.32 8.34
C GLU A 64 -6.97 7.44 9.57
N LYS A 65 -6.75 6.15 9.35
CA LYS A 65 -6.42 5.16 10.39
C LYS A 65 -5.28 4.25 9.96
N ARG A 66 -4.55 3.72 10.95
CA ARG A 66 -3.61 2.60 10.76
C ARG A 66 -4.36 1.29 10.95
N ILE A 67 -4.37 0.46 9.92
CA ILE A 67 -5.09 -0.83 9.94
C ILE A 67 -4.15 -2.01 9.68
N THR A 68 -4.62 -3.20 10.07
CA THR A 68 -4.00 -4.47 9.72
C THR A 68 -4.84 -5.19 8.68
N LEU A 69 -4.20 -5.59 7.57
CA LEU A 69 -4.80 -6.39 6.52
C LEU A 69 -4.38 -7.84 6.66
N HIS A 70 -5.36 -8.75 6.62
CA HIS A 70 -5.15 -10.19 6.64
C HIS A 70 -5.49 -10.72 5.24
N ARG A 71 -4.53 -11.38 4.58
CA ARG A 71 -4.72 -11.95 3.23
C ARG A 71 -4.28 -13.39 3.19
N LYS A 72 -5.02 -14.20 2.43
CA LYS A 72 -4.60 -15.54 2.02
C LYS A 72 -4.12 -15.48 0.57
N VAL A 73 -2.87 -15.86 0.33
CA VAL A 73 -2.20 -15.75 -0.97
C VAL A 73 -1.38 -17.02 -1.19
N ASN A 74 -1.61 -17.71 -2.30
CA ASN A 74 -0.90 -18.95 -2.65
C ASN A 74 -0.88 -19.99 -1.52
N GLY A 75 -1.97 -20.12 -0.76
CA GLY A 75 -2.08 -21.05 0.36
C GLY A 75 -1.48 -20.55 1.69
N SER A 76 -0.75 -19.44 1.70
CA SER A 76 -0.15 -18.83 2.89
C SER A 76 -0.97 -17.65 3.40
N TYR A 77 -0.87 -17.38 4.71
CA TYR A 77 -1.46 -16.19 5.33
C TYR A 77 -0.41 -15.09 5.46
N ILE A 78 -0.76 -13.88 5.01
CA ILE A 78 0.07 -12.68 5.09
C ILE A 78 -0.68 -11.66 5.93
N LEU A 79 -0.01 -11.15 6.96
CA LEU A 79 -0.46 -10.01 7.76
C LEU A 79 0.36 -8.79 7.37
N ILE A 80 -0.32 -7.71 7.00
CA ILE A 80 0.31 -6.43 6.67
C ILE A 80 -0.23 -5.41 7.67
N GLU A 81 0.65 -4.93 8.55
CA GLU A 81 0.32 -4.04 9.66
C GLU A 81 0.59 -2.57 9.32
N ASN A 82 0.01 -1.66 10.11
CA ASN A 82 0.26 -0.21 10.06
C ASN A 82 -0.01 0.45 8.70
N ILE A 83 -0.96 -0.12 7.93
CA ILE A 83 -1.35 0.41 6.63
C ILE A 83 -2.13 1.71 6.85
N PRO A 84 -1.69 2.86 6.30
CA PRO A 84 -2.50 4.07 6.29
C PRO A 84 -3.67 3.87 5.32
N ALA A 85 -4.90 4.02 5.83
CA ALA A 85 -6.11 3.87 5.06
C ALA A 85 -7.17 4.88 5.53
N GLY A 86 -7.97 5.37 4.60
CA GLY A 86 -9.18 6.12 4.92
C GLY A 86 -10.25 5.12 5.35
N VAL A 87 -10.88 5.34 6.49
CA VAL A 87 -11.94 4.45 6.99
C VAL A 87 -13.19 5.26 7.24
N CYS A 88 -14.30 4.87 6.61
CA CYS A 88 -15.60 5.48 6.89
C CYS A 88 -16.00 5.17 8.35
N THR A 89 -16.42 6.20 9.09
CA THR A 89 -16.87 6.05 10.49
C THR A 89 -18.18 5.30 10.63
N GLU A 90 -19.03 5.34 9.60
CA GLU A 90 -20.38 4.76 9.63
C GLU A 90 -20.39 3.31 9.16
N CYS A 91 -19.92 3.04 7.94
CA CYS A 91 -20.02 1.71 7.31
C CYS A 91 -18.72 0.89 7.39
N GLY A 92 -17.60 1.50 7.80
CA GLY A 92 -16.30 0.83 7.90
C GLY A 92 -15.60 0.57 6.57
N MET A 93 -16.10 1.11 5.44
CA MET A 93 -15.41 1.03 4.15
C MET A 93 -13.99 1.57 4.26
N ARG A 94 -13.04 0.90 3.59
CA ARG A 94 -11.61 1.21 3.61
C ARG A 94 -11.13 1.67 2.25
N TYR A 95 -10.49 2.82 2.22
CA TYR A 95 -9.90 3.46 1.04
C TYR A 95 -8.38 3.44 1.17
N TYR A 96 -7.69 3.22 0.05
CA TYR A 96 -6.24 3.10 0.01
C TYR A 96 -5.70 3.98 -1.10
N ALA A 97 -4.71 4.82 -0.79
CA ALA A 97 -3.99 5.58 -1.81
C ALA A 97 -3.21 4.63 -2.75
N ALA A 98 -2.99 5.05 -3.99
CA ALA A 98 -2.36 4.20 -5.02
C ALA A 98 -0.97 3.69 -4.61
N ASN A 99 -0.17 4.54 -3.95
CA ASN A 99 1.16 4.16 -3.41
C ASN A 99 1.06 3.08 -2.31
N VAL A 100 0.02 3.14 -1.47
CA VAL A 100 -0.26 2.14 -0.43
C VAL A 100 -0.65 0.82 -1.07
N LEU A 101 -1.54 0.82 -2.07
CA LEU A 101 -1.93 -0.39 -2.81
C LEU A 101 -0.73 -1.05 -3.49
N LYS A 102 0.13 -0.26 -4.15
CA LYS A 102 1.38 -0.77 -4.74
C LYS A 102 2.26 -1.45 -3.70
N THR A 103 2.39 -0.86 -2.51
CA THR A 103 3.18 -1.43 -1.40
C THR A 103 2.58 -2.74 -0.87
N ILE A 104 1.26 -2.80 -0.72
CA ILE A 104 0.54 -4.02 -0.32
C ILE A 104 0.78 -5.13 -1.35
N GLU A 105 0.70 -4.80 -2.63
CA GLU A 105 0.90 -5.72 -3.73
C GLU A 105 2.34 -6.27 -3.79
N GLU A 106 3.34 -5.42 -3.60
CA GLU A 106 4.75 -5.83 -3.51
C GLU A 106 5.02 -6.76 -2.33
N SER A 107 4.41 -6.47 -1.17
CA SER A 107 4.50 -7.31 0.02
C SER A 107 3.88 -8.68 -0.23
N THR A 108 2.72 -8.69 -0.89
CA THR A 108 1.98 -9.90 -1.26
C THR A 108 2.74 -10.78 -2.26
N ARG A 109 3.49 -10.17 -3.19
CA ARG A 109 4.33 -10.89 -4.16
C ARG A 109 5.66 -11.41 -3.59
N GLY A 110 5.89 -11.26 -2.29
CA GLY A 110 7.15 -11.66 -1.65
C GLY A 110 8.36 -10.84 -2.09
N ARG A 111 8.15 -9.65 -2.68
CA ARG A 111 9.24 -8.72 -3.04
C ARG A 111 9.83 -8.02 -1.82
N ARG A 112 9.15 -8.10 -0.67
CA ARG A 112 9.59 -7.57 0.62
C ARG A 112 9.73 -8.72 1.62
N ARG A 113 10.78 -8.66 2.45
CA ARG A 113 10.93 -9.60 3.58
C ARG A 113 9.96 -9.22 4.70
N ALA A 114 9.40 -10.23 5.37
CA ALA A 114 8.56 -10.00 6.54
C ALA A 114 9.39 -9.39 7.67
N THR A 115 8.84 -8.38 8.34
CA THR A 115 9.47 -7.76 9.53
C THR A 115 9.46 -8.72 10.72
N ARG A 116 8.39 -9.51 10.85
CA ARG A 116 8.20 -10.53 11.88
C ARG A 116 7.29 -11.62 11.35
N GLU A 117 7.38 -12.80 11.94
CA GLU A 117 6.45 -13.91 11.70
C GLU A 117 5.55 -14.08 12.93
N ALA A 118 4.32 -14.53 12.71
CA ALA A 118 3.36 -14.84 13.78
C ALA A 118 3.02 -16.32 13.74
N LEU A 119 3.18 -17.01 14.87
CA LEU A 119 2.70 -18.38 15.05
C LEU A 119 1.20 -18.33 15.37
N VAL A 120 0.40 -18.96 14.52
CA VAL A 120 -1.07 -18.96 14.65
C VAL A 120 -1.52 -20.41 14.87
N PRO A 121 -2.02 -20.78 16.06
CA PRO A 121 -2.61 -22.09 16.27
C PRO A 121 -3.92 -22.23 15.49
N VAL A 122 -4.16 -23.40 14.92
CA VAL A 122 -5.38 -23.73 14.15
C VAL A 122 -6.10 -24.87 14.86
N TYR A 123 -7.39 -24.67 15.12
CA TYR A 123 -8.25 -25.66 15.77
C TYR A 123 -9.28 -26.19 14.76
N SER A 124 -9.59 -27.48 14.83
CA SER A 124 -10.70 -28.13 14.11
C SER A 124 -11.74 -28.62 15.10
N LEU A 125 -13.03 -28.41 14.80
CA LEU A 125 -14.16 -28.87 15.60
C LEU A 125 -14.84 -30.08 14.95
#